data_AF-A0A1L7W4Q3-F1
#
_entry.id   AF-A0A1L7W4Q3-F1
#
_cell.length_a   1.000
_cell.length_b   1.000
_cell.length_c   1.000
_cell.angle_alpha   90.00
_cell.angle_beta   90.00
_cell.angle_gamma   90.00
#
_symmetry.space_group_name_H-M   'P 1'
#
loop_
_entity.id
_entity.type
_entity.pdbx_description
1 polymer ?
#
loop_
_entity_poly.entity_id
_entity_poly.type
_entity_poly.pdbx_seq_one_letter_code
_entity_poly.pdbx_strand_id
1 'polypeptide(L)'
;MSSSNNQASEALNSKQQRQYQCLCILLQAVNETCKHRSDIRYSSGKNRGYALLTDYQKAICKIAQILDNEKGGDSATALIVAKGLRGPDYVFASNSKKTPELERAKSFLSDLLEYVGSNPDELAPKALQKQVLDRILEFNFLRFDAYLNGLDTALQSCIDNCERSQEPSSSSDMAQLQVIKQKSLFPRDMTSSTDSKNKFFRDCEDLIKAIHNSQNTGIDKVLHKYIGTTEPEISYQWSQLRHHLGRLHSFRQASEAIIDASTKWPLLFKNFTVNYIPSSRPRKFPRIHRMNASPTDTIKAAFPDQDLSYYEDDIAELRTYGLYEQIQKQELKFPSKSLVHCEANLHSHLITAGKTRPCDFWNDVMFIATSKPPCRLCYCYFQDGDNDFQVQSSHMNLYPRWRLPDIVDSNDEASIGHREELIEDIFEHMQDSILNVLQEKFPQWKRNDSRTDSRGCTDIREGADSRTPTGGHYMPPSVMDDDDYVTEIHTDTFGVAH
;
A
#
# COMPACT_ATOMS: atom_id res chain seq x y z
N MET A 1 -40.49 -3.08 18.49
CA MET A 1 -39.90 -1.86 19.08
C MET A 1 -38.87 -2.29 20.10
N SER A 2 -37.59 -2.06 19.80
CA SER A 2 -36.48 -1.91 20.76
C SER A 2 -35.33 -1.29 19.96
N SER A 3 -35.42 0.02 19.78
CA SER A 3 -34.35 0.84 19.23
C SER A 3 -33.21 0.85 20.24
N SER A 4 -32.17 0.06 19.99
CA SER A 4 -30.94 0.13 20.78
C SER A 4 -30.11 1.29 20.24
N ASN A 5 -30.16 2.41 20.96
CA ASN A 5 -29.19 3.50 20.86
C ASN A 5 -27.81 2.98 21.29
N ASN A 6 -27.00 2.51 20.35
CA ASN A 6 -25.56 2.42 20.58
C ASN A 6 -24.95 3.78 20.24
N GLN A 7 -24.91 4.67 21.23
CA GLN A 7 -24.06 5.86 21.19
C GLN A 7 -22.60 5.41 21.34
N ALA A 8 -21.96 5.09 20.22
CA ALA A 8 -20.50 5.08 20.14
C ALA A 8 -20.01 6.54 19.97
N SER A 9 -19.69 7.21 21.09
CA SER A 9 -18.89 8.45 21.14
C SER A 9 -17.43 8.04 21.42
N GLU A 10 -16.37 8.74 20.97
CA GLU A 10 -16.26 10.14 20.59
C GLU A 10 -15.35 10.33 19.35
N ALA A 11 -15.72 11.28 18.50
CA ALA A 11 -14.82 11.76 17.44
C ALA A 11 -13.70 12.59 18.06
N LEU A 12 -12.59 12.79 17.34
CA LEU A 12 -11.57 13.78 17.73
C LEU A 12 -12.23 15.07 18.21
N ASN A 13 -11.70 15.65 19.28
CA ASN A 13 -12.21 16.94 19.73
C ASN A 13 -12.00 18.00 18.63
N SER A 14 -12.71 19.13 18.72
CA SER A 14 -12.70 20.13 17.64
C SER A 14 -11.30 20.68 17.34
N LYS A 15 -10.41 20.78 18.34
CA LYS A 15 -9.01 21.21 18.19
C LYS A 15 -8.20 20.15 17.44
N GLN A 16 -8.22 18.89 17.91
CA GLN A 16 -7.53 17.76 17.29
C GLN A 16 -8.00 17.54 15.86
N GLN A 17 -9.30 17.63 15.59
CA GLN A 17 -9.81 17.49 14.25
C GLN A 17 -9.32 18.61 13.32
N ARG A 18 -9.27 19.85 13.82
CA ARG A 18 -8.71 20.97 13.05
C ARG A 18 -7.24 20.73 12.72
N GLN A 19 -6.45 20.30 13.70
CA GLN A 19 -5.04 19.99 13.53
C GLN A 19 -4.83 18.86 12.52
N TYR A 20 -5.56 17.73 12.64
CA TYR A 20 -5.52 16.63 11.68
C TYR A 20 -5.76 17.09 10.23
N GLN A 21 -6.80 17.92 10.02
CA GLN A 21 -7.12 18.43 8.69
C GLN A 21 -5.98 19.30 8.16
N CYS A 22 -5.46 20.21 8.98
CA CYS A 22 -4.37 21.11 8.61
C CYS A 22 -3.07 20.34 8.33
N LEU A 23 -2.72 19.34 9.14
CA LEU A 23 -1.57 18.45 8.91
C LEU A 23 -1.69 17.74 7.56
N CYS A 24 -2.88 17.19 7.26
CA CYS A 24 -3.09 16.50 6.00
C CYS A 24 -2.99 17.42 4.79
N ILE A 25 -3.63 18.59 4.87
CA ILE A 25 -3.60 19.64 3.83
C ILE A 25 -2.16 20.09 3.61
N LEU A 26 -1.44 20.40 4.68
CA LEU A 26 -0.09 20.95 4.62
C LEU A 26 0.90 19.92 4.08
N LEU A 27 0.86 18.67 4.54
CA LEU A 27 1.75 17.63 4.03
C LEU A 27 1.52 17.39 2.52
N GLN A 28 0.26 17.36 2.07
CA GLN A 28 -0.02 17.26 0.64
C GLN A 28 0.48 18.49 -0.12
N ALA A 29 0.23 19.69 0.39
CA ALA A 29 0.65 20.93 -0.26
C ALA A 29 2.16 21.02 -0.39
N VAL A 30 2.92 20.78 0.68
CA VAL A 30 4.38 20.79 0.70
C VAL A 30 4.95 19.76 -0.28
N ASN A 31 4.40 18.53 -0.29
CA ASN A 31 4.80 17.52 -1.26
C ASN A 31 4.54 17.97 -2.69
N GLU A 32 3.33 18.46 -3.01
CA GLU A 32 3.02 18.96 -4.34
C GLU A 32 3.90 20.15 -4.73
N THR A 33 4.21 21.07 -3.82
CA THR A 33 5.12 22.19 -4.12
C THR A 33 6.54 21.69 -4.41
N CYS A 34 7.08 20.77 -3.61
CA CYS A 34 8.40 20.17 -3.87
C CYS A 34 8.43 19.41 -5.19
N LYS A 35 7.30 18.79 -5.58
CA LYS A 35 7.14 18.18 -6.90
C LYS A 35 7.25 19.19 -8.05
N HIS A 36 6.65 20.38 -7.92
CA HIS A 36 6.78 21.42 -8.96
C HIS A 36 8.17 22.06 -8.97
N ARG A 37 8.84 22.15 -7.81
CA ARG A 37 10.20 22.70 -7.69
C ARG A 37 11.25 21.77 -8.28
N SER A 38 11.10 20.47 -8.08
CA SER A 38 12.08 19.48 -8.50
C SER A 38 11.85 19.08 -9.95
N ASP A 39 12.91 18.92 -10.74
CA ASP A 39 12.85 18.15 -12.00
C ASP A 39 12.65 16.66 -11.66
N ILE A 40 11.46 16.30 -11.18
CA ILE A 40 11.20 14.98 -10.59
C ILE A 40 11.54 13.91 -11.61
N ARG A 41 12.40 12.99 -11.19
CA ARG A 41 12.55 11.69 -11.83
C ARG A 41 11.59 10.72 -11.15
N TYR A 42 10.66 10.19 -11.93
CA TYR A 42 9.75 9.18 -11.44
C TYR A 42 10.52 7.88 -11.25
N SER A 43 10.34 7.24 -10.11
CA SER A 43 10.89 5.90 -9.89
C SER A 43 9.75 4.98 -9.48
N SER A 44 9.76 3.75 -9.98
CA SER A 44 9.04 2.69 -9.28
C SER A 44 9.87 2.37 -8.02
N GLY A 45 9.49 2.94 -6.88
CA GLY A 45 10.28 2.86 -5.64
C GLY A 45 10.78 1.45 -5.33
N LYS A 46 12.02 1.33 -4.83
CA LYS A 46 12.59 0.05 -4.36
C LYS A 46 11.73 -0.53 -3.25
N ASN A 47 11.46 -1.84 -3.31
CA ASN A 47 10.63 -2.53 -2.33
C ASN A 47 11.47 -3.42 -1.42
N ARG A 48 12.29 -2.82 -0.53
CA ARG A 48 13.07 -3.60 0.46
C ARG A 48 12.15 -4.40 1.40
N GLY A 49 10.97 -3.88 1.71
CA GLY A 49 9.99 -4.50 2.61
C GLY A 49 9.37 -5.82 2.12
N TYR A 50 9.12 -5.97 0.81
CA TYR A 50 8.55 -7.23 0.29
C TYR A 50 9.53 -8.40 0.29
N ALA A 51 10.83 -8.11 0.18
CA ALA A 51 11.87 -9.12 0.31
C ALA A 51 11.84 -9.78 1.70
N LEU A 52 11.40 -9.03 2.74
CA LEU A 52 11.33 -9.48 4.13
C LEU A 52 10.10 -10.34 4.44
N LEU A 53 9.08 -10.37 3.57
CA LEU A 53 7.90 -11.21 3.79
C LEU A 53 8.22 -12.69 3.56
N THR A 54 7.72 -13.54 4.44
CA THR A 54 7.72 -15.00 4.26
C THR A 54 6.88 -15.44 3.07
N ASP A 55 7.10 -16.65 2.56
CA ASP A 55 6.28 -17.21 1.48
C ASP A 55 4.79 -17.27 1.84
N TYR A 56 4.49 -17.57 3.12
CA TYR A 56 3.12 -17.59 3.63
C TYR A 56 2.49 -16.20 3.54
N GLN A 57 3.17 -15.18 4.07
CA GLN A 57 2.71 -13.79 4.03
C GLN A 57 2.51 -13.32 2.58
N LYS A 58 3.44 -13.65 1.67
CA LYS A 58 3.31 -13.33 0.24
C LYS A 58 2.06 -13.98 -0.37
N ALA A 59 1.79 -15.25 -0.06
CA ALA A 59 0.62 -15.96 -0.57
C ALA A 59 -0.70 -15.31 -0.11
N ILE A 60 -0.84 -15.02 1.19
CA ILE A 60 -2.07 -14.37 1.69
C ILE A 60 -2.22 -12.92 1.20
N CYS A 61 -1.12 -12.21 0.92
CA CYS A 61 -1.17 -10.91 0.25
C CYS A 61 -1.70 -11.03 -1.19
N LYS A 62 -1.36 -12.11 -1.90
CA LYS A 62 -1.92 -12.40 -3.23
C LYS A 62 -3.39 -12.77 -3.17
N ILE A 63 -3.84 -13.47 -2.12
CA ILE A 63 -5.26 -13.72 -1.88
C ILE A 63 -5.99 -12.39 -1.60
N ALA A 64 -5.47 -11.53 -0.71
CA ALA A 64 -6.03 -10.21 -0.47
C ALA A 64 -6.10 -9.37 -1.75
N GLN A 65 -5.07 -9.45 -2.61
CA GLN A 65 -5.01 -8.77 -3.89
C GLN A 65 -6.17 -9.15 -4.82
N ILE A 66 -6.50 -10.44 -4.97
CA ILE A 66 -7.54 -10.90 -5.91
C ILE A 66 -8.97 -10.60 -5.43
N LEU A 67 -9.15 -10.26 -4.14
CA LEU A 67 -10.44 -9.82 -3.58
C LEU A 67 -10.72 -8.33 -3.81
N ASP A 68 -9.69 -7.55 -4.14
CA ASP A 68 -9.81 -6.15 -4.51
C ASP A 68 -10.07 -6.05 -6.02
N ASN A 69 -11.33 -6.20 -6.43
CA ASN A 69 -11.73 -6.40 -7.82
C ASN A 69 -12.14 -5.11 -8.57
N GLU A 70 -11.92 -3.94 -7.97
CA GLU A 70 -12.19 -2.64 -8.59
C GLU A 70 -10.88 -1.87 -8.80
N LYS A 71 -10.79 -1.10 -9.90
CA LYS A 71 -9.65 -0.18 -10.13
C LYS A 71 -10.04 1.23 -9.70
N GLY A 72 -9.18 1.83 -8.88
CA GLY A 72 -9.32 3.22 -8.44
C GLY A 72 -10.23 3.36 -7.22
N GLY A 73 -10.26 4.58 -6.68
CA GLY A 73 -11.05 4.89 -5.49
C GLY A 73 -10.48 4.35 -4.19
N ASP A 74 -11.32 4.37 -3.16
CA ASP A 74 -11.01 3.92 -1.80
C ASP A 74 -10.93 2.38 -1.69
N SER A 75 -11.06 1.60 -2.78
CA SER A 75 -11.07 0.13 -2.73
C SER A 75 -9.68 -0.42 -2.34
N ALA A 76 -9.69 -1.17 -1.25
CA ALA A 76 -8.60 -1.99 -0.74
C ALA A 76 -9.23 -3.15 0.07
N THR A 77 -8.50 -4.25 0.19
CA THR A 77 -8.92 -5.40 0.99
C THR A 77 -7.81 -5.79 1.95
N ALA A 78 -8.14 -6.01 3.21
CA ALA A 78 -7.30 -6.63 4.22
C ALA A 78 -7.81 -8.05 4.52
N LEU A 79 -6.91 -8.97 4.85
CA LEU A 79 -7.21 -10.39 5.08
C LEU A 79 -6.27 -10.98 6.14
N ILE A 80 -6.83 -11.84 6.99
CA ILE A 80 -6.08 -12.73 7.88
C ILE A 80 -6.54 -14.18 7.66
N VAL A 81 -5.73 -15.11 8.16
CA VAL A 81 -6.16 -16.51 8.31
C VAL A 81 -5.97 -16.89 9.78
N ALA A 82 -7.09 -16.94 10.51
CA ALA A 82 -7.12 -17.38 11.89
C ALA A 82 -7.15 -18.91 11.98
N LYS A 83 -6.83 -19.46 13.15
CA LYS A 83 -7.16 -20.85 13.49
C LYS A 83 -8.64 -20.92 13.82
N GLY A 84 -9.40 -21.63 12.99
CA GLY A 84 -10.80 -21.97 13.24
C GLY A 84 -10.94 -23.31 13.96
N LEU A 85 -12.17 -23.66 14.33
CA LEU A 85 -12.46 -24.90 15.07
C LEU A 85 -12.17 -26.18 14.26
N ARG A 86 -12.29 -26.14 12.93
CA ARG A 86 -12.16 -27.31 12.04
C ARG A 86 -11.04 -27.18 11.00
N GLY A 87 -10.42 -26.01 10.92
CA GLY A 87 -9.54 -25.64 9.84
C GLY A 87 -9.28 -24.13 9.84
N PRO A 88 -8.67 -23.60 8.78
CA PRO A 88 -8.37 -22.18 8.67
C PRO A 88 -9.64 -21.34 8.57
N ASP A 89 -9.65 -20.19 9.24
CA ASP A 89 -10.72 -19.20 9.16
C ASP A 89 -10.21 -17.94 8.46
N TYR A 90 -10.54 -17.80 7.18
CA TYR A 90 -10.24 -16.63 6.38
C TYR A 90 -11.21 -15.51 6.77
N VAL A 91 -10.67 -14.39 7.26
CA VAL A 91 -11.48 -13.21 7.57
C VAL A 91 -10.93 -12.03 6.79
N PHE A 92 -11.78 -11.37 6.01
CA PHE A 92 -11.39 -10.19 5.24
C PHE A 92 -12.26 -8.97 5.52
N ALA A 93 -11.69 -7.80 5.28
CA ALA A 93 -12.36 -6.51 5.31
C ALA A 93 -12.06 -5.79 4.00
N SER A 94 -13.05 -5.10 3.43
CA SER A 94 -12.80 -4.21 2.29
C SER A 94 -13.23 -2.79 2.63
N ASN A 95 -12.59 -1.82 1.99
CA ASN A 95 -13.04 -0.44 2.06
C ASN A 95 -14.26 -0.24 1.17
N SER A 96 -15.24 0.51 1.67
CA SER A 96 -16.40 1.03 0.90
C SER A 96 -17.27 -0.01 0.16
N LYS A 97 -17.08 -1.32 0.37
CA LYS A 97 -17.94 -2.36 -0.20
C LYS A 97 -19.21 -2.54 0.62
N LYS A 98 -20.34 -2.70 -0.07
CA LYS A 98 -21.64 -3.04 0.53
C LYS A 98 -21.71 -4.55 0.78
N THR A 99 -22.66 -4.96 1.62
CA THR A 99 -22.89 -6.37 1.97
C THR A 99 -23.00 -7.30 0.74
N PRO A 100 -23.77 -7.00 -0.32
CA PRO A 100 -23.84 -7.89 -1.48
C PRO A 100 -22.51 -8.07 -2.22
N GLU A 101 -21.64 -7.06 -2.19
CA GLU A 101 -20.31 -7.10 -2.81
C GLU A 101 -19.34 -7.93 -1.95
N LEU A 102 -19.46 -7.83 -0.62
CA LEU A 102 -18.72 -8.66 0.33
C LEU A 102 -19.15 -10.13 0.26
N GLU A 103 -20.45 -10.42 0.15
CA GLU A 103 -20.97 -11.78 -0.06
C GLU A 103 -20.47 -12.39 -1.38
N ARG A 104 -20.42 -11.58 -2.45
CA ARG A 104 -19.84 -12.02 -3.72
C ARG A 104 -18.35 -12.35 -3.59
N ALA A 105 -17.58 -11.53 -2.89
CA ALA A 105 -16.16 -11.78 -2.64
C ALA A 105 -15.93 -13.01 -1.76
N LYS A 106 -16.77 -13.22 -0.73
CA LYS A 106 -16.77 -14.42 0.11
C LYS A 106 -17.06 -15.68 -0.70
N SER A 107 -18.09 -15.64 -1.54
CA SER A 107 -18.47 -16.77 -2.40
C SER A 107 -17.34 -17.10 -3.37
N PHE A 108 -16.81 -16.08 -4.06
CA PHE A 108 -15.65 -16.25 -4.95
C PHE A 108 -14.44 -16.88 -4.27
N LEU A 109 -14.04 -16.39 -3.09
CA LEU A 109 -12.90 -16.96 -2.38
C LEU A 109 -13.15 -18.40 -1.95
N SER A 110 -14.36 -18.69 -1.44
CA SER A 110 -14.73 -20.03 -1.01
C SER A 110 -14.67 -21.01 -2.18
N ASP A 111 -15.29 -20.65 -3.30
CA ASP A 111 -15.31 -21.47 -4.52
C ASP A 111 -13.89 -21.69 -5.08
N LEU A 112 -13.04 -20.65 -5.02
CA LEU A 112 -11.66 -20.73 -5.50
C LEU A 112 -10.81 -21.66 -4.63
N LEU A 113 -10.89 -21.51 -3.30
CA LEU A 113 -10.14 -22.33 -2.36
C LEU A 113 -10.60 -23.79 -2.42
N GLU A 114 -11.91 -24.03 -2.50
CA GLU A 114 -12.49 -25.37 -2.64
C GLU A 114 -12.02 -26.02 -3.94
N TYR A 115 -12.12 -25.31 -5.07
CA TYR A 115 -11.67 -25.83 -6.37
C TYR A 115 -10.19 -26.23 -6.38
N VAL A 116 -9.32 -25.43 -5.74
CA VAL A 116 -7.89 -25.73 -5.62
C VAL A 116 -7.64 -26.90 -4.67
N GLY A 117 -8.36 -26.96 -3.54
CA GLY A 117 -8.21 -28.00 -2.52
C GLY A 117 -8.73 -29.37 -2.96
N SER A 118 -9.85 -29.39 -3.69
CA SER A 118 -10.47 -30.62 -4.18
C SER A 118 -9.85 -31.11 -5.48
N ASN A 119 -9.33 -30.19 -6.32
CA ASN A 119 -8.83 -30.46 -7.68
C ASN A 119 -9.72 -31.50 -8.42
N PRO A 120 -11.00 -31.15 -8.67
CA PRO A 120 -12.03 -32.15 -8.99
C PRO A 120 -11.77 -32.90 -10.30
N ASP A 121 -11.05 -32.26 -11.23
CA ASP A 121 -10.71 -32.84 -12.54
C ASP A 121 -9.32 -33.50 -12.55
N GLU A 122 -8.69 -33.67 -11.38
CA GLU A 122 -7.36 -34.25 -11.19
C GLU A 122 -6.29 -33.62 -12.11
N LEU A 123 -6.37 -32.30 -12.30
CA LEU A 123 -5.53 -31.58 -13.24
C LEU A 123 -4.07 -31.60 -12.79
N ALA A 124 -3.18 -31.71 -13.77
CA ALA A 124 -1.77 -31.43 -13.57
C ALA A 124 -1.57 -29.96 -13.12
N PRO A 125 -0.52 -29.64 -12.34
CA PRO A 125 -0.36 -28.33 -11.71
C PRO A 125 -0.49 -27.12 -12.65
N LYS A 126 0.08 -27.20 -13.86
CA LYS A 126 -0.01 -26.12 -14.87
C LYS A 126 -1.44 -25.92 -15.40
N ALA A 127 -2.19 -27.00 -15.59
CA ALA A 127 -3.57 -26.94 -16.04
C ALA A 127 -4.47 -26.39 -14.93
N LEU A 128 -4.25 -26.81 -13.67
CA LEU A 128 -4.95 -26.27 -12.51
C LEU A 128 -4.66 -24.77 -12.33
N GLN A 129 -3.39 -24.35 -12.42
CA GLN A 129 -2.98 -22.95 -12.35
C GLN A 129 -3.70 -22.09 -13.42
N LYS A 130 -3.86 -22.61 -14.63
CA LYS A 130 -4.61 -21.94 -15.69
C LYS A 130 -6.08 -21.75 -15.30
N GLN A 131 -6.75 -22.79 -14.83
CA GLN A 131 -8.15 -22.69 -14.39
C GLN A 131 -8.32 -21.71 -13.22
N VAL A 132 -7.35 -21.67 -12.30
CA VAL A 132 -7.30 -20.66 -11.22
C VAL A 132 -7.13 -19.25 -11.77
N LEU A 133 -6.25 -19.06 -12.76
CA LEU A 133 -6.07 -17.76 -13.41
C LEU A 133 -7.37 -17.30 -14.09
N ASP A 134 -8.06 -18.18 -14.84
CA ASP A 134 -9.31 -17.85 -15.53
C ASP A 134 -10.40 -17.40 -14.54
N ARG A 135 -10.55 -18.09 -13.40
CA ARG A 135 -11.46 -17.70 -12.31
C ARG A 135 -11.10 -16.34 -11.70
N ILE A 136 -9.80 -16.09 -11.47
CA ILE A 136 -9.32 -14.80 -10.95
C ILE A 136 -9.62 -13.67 -11.94
N LEU A 137 -9.34 -13.88 -13.23
CA LEU A 137 -9.59 -12.91 -14.30
C LEU A 137 -11.07 -12.60 -14.44
N GLU A 138 -11.93 -13.61 -14.35
CA GLU A 138 -13.38 -13.44 -14.38
C GLU A 138 -13.86 -12.52 -13.25
N PHE A 139 -13.48 -12.83 -12.01
CA PHE A 139 -13.90 -12.03 -10.85
C PHE A 139 -13.33 -10.60 -10.88
N ASN A 140 -12.13 -10.43 -11.44
CA ASN A 140 -11.41 -9.16 -11.52
C ASN A 140 -11.56 -8.46 -12.88
N PHE A 141 -12.51 -8.85 -13.74
CA PHE A 141 -12.60 -8.36 -15.11
C PHE A 141 -12.59 -6.83 -15.21
N LEU A 142 -13.39 -6.13 -14.41
CA LEU A 142 -13.44 -4.66 -14.42
C LEU A 142 -12.09 -4.03 -14.09
N ARG A 143 -11.39 -4.56 -13.09
CA ARG A 143 -10.06 -4.09 -12.71
C ARG A 143 -9.01 -4.40 -13.78
N PHE A 144 -9.09 -5.60 -14.36
CA PHE A 144 -8.19 -6.05 -15.43
C PHE A 144 -8.35 -5.20 -16.70
N ASP A 145 -9.59 -4.99 -17.13
CA ASP A 145 -9.96 -4.15 -18.29
C ASP A 145 -9.39 -2.74 -18.17
N ALA A 146 -9.53 -2.15 -16.98
CA ALA A 146 -9.01 -0.83 -16.73
C ALA A 146 -7.47 -0.77 -16.72
N TYR A 147 -6.76 -1.87 -16.45
CA TYR A 147 -5.30 -1.96 -16.66
C TYR A 147 -4.94 -2.17 -18.13
N LEU A 148 -5.73 -2.92 -18.91
CA LEU A 148 -5.54 -3.04 -20.35
C LEU A 148 -5.67 -1.68 -21.06
N ASN A 149 -6.67 -0.88 -20.70
CA ASN A 149 -6.84 0.47 -21.24
C ASN A 149 -5.64 1.37 -20.93
N GLY A 150 -5.13 1.32 -19.70
CA GLY A 150 -3.93 2.07 -19.32
C GLY A 150 -2.66 1.58 -20.02
N LEU A 151 -2.54 0.26 -20.25
CA LEU A 151 -1.43 -0.34 -20.96
C LEU A 151 -1.35 0.18 -22.40
N ASP A 152 -2.47 0.23 -23.12
CA ASP A 152 -2.50 0.68 -24.52
C ASP A 152 -2.00 2.13 -24.65
N THR A 153 -2.50 3.02 -23.79
CA THR A 153 -2.04 4.42 -23.74
C THR A 153 -0.54 4.50 -23.43
N ALA A 154 -0.07 3.78 -22.41
CA ALA A 154 1.34 3.83 -22.01
C ALA A 154 2.28 3.24 -23.07
N LEU A 155 1.87 2.14 -23.74
CA LEU A 155 2.63 1.55 -24.85
C LEU A 155 2.74 2.51 -26.02
N GLN A 156 1.64 3.17 -26.42
CA GLN A 156 1.68 4.15 -27.50
C GLN A 156 2.64 5.29 -27.17
N SER A 157 2.55 5.89 -25.99
CA SER A 157 3.45 6.98 -25.59
C SER A 157 4.93 6.55 -25.58
N CYS A 158 5.24 5.35 -25.08
CA CYS A 158 6.62 4.86 -25.05
C CYS A 158 7.14 4.52 -26.46
N ILE A 159 6.30 3.98 -27.35
CA ILE A 159 6.65 3.73 -28.75
C ILE A 159 6.95 5.05 -29.46
N ASP A 160 6.09 6.06 -29.31
CA ASP A 160 6.30 7.38 -29.89
C ASP A 160 7.63 8.02 -29.40
N ASN A 161 7.99 7.81 -28.13
CA ASN A 161 9.28 8.25 -27.60
C ASN A 161 10.45 7.55 -28.27
N CYS A 162 10.35 6.25 -28.51
CA CYS A 162 11.36 5.51 -29.28
C CYS A 162 11.44 6.05 -30.72
N GLU A 163 10.32 6.29 -31.39
CA GLU A 163 10.29 6.79 -32.77
C GLU A 163 10.96 8.16 -32.92
N ARG A 164 10.79 9.04 -31.93
CA ARG A 164 11.45 10.36 -31.90
C ARG A 164 12.92 10.30 -31.50
N SER A 165 13.36 9.21 -30.87
CA SER A 165 14.73 9.06 -30.40
C SER A 165 15.68 8.72 -31.55
N GLN A 166 16.82 9.41 -31.59
CA GLN A 166 17.91 9.13 -32.54
C GLN A 166 18.87 8.04 -32.03
N GLU A 167 18.58 7.40 -30.90
CA GLU A 167 19.48 6.40 -30.33
C GLU A 167 19.49 5.08 -31.12
N PRO A 168 20.67 4.47 -31.34
CA PRO A 168 20.78 3.21 -32.09
C PRO A 168 19.97 2.04 -31.49
N SER A 169 19.79 2.00 -30.16
CA SER A 169 19.02 0.92 -29.51
C SER A 169 17.50 1.08 -29.68
N SER A 170 17.03 2.28 -30.07
CA SER A 170 15.62 2.65 -30.07
C SER A 170 14.76 1.72 -30.95
N SER A 171 15.31 1.27 -32.09
CA SER A 171 14.61 0.33 -32.99
C SER A 171 14.35 -1.03 -32.32
N SER A 172 15.32 -1.55 -31.56
CA SER A 172 15.16 -2.82 -30.83
C SER A 172 14.22 -2.67 -29.63
N ASP A 173 14.33 -1.55 -28.91
CA ASP A 173 13.45 -1.22 -27.79
C ASP A 173 11.99 -1.12 -28.25
N MET A 174 11.75 -0.43 -29.38
CA MET A 174 10.43 -0.31 -30.01
C MET A 174 9.86 -1.65 -30.46
N ALA A 175 10.66 -2.51 -31.09
CA ALA A 175 10.21 -3.82 -31.55
C ALA A 175 9.67 -4.67 -30.38
N GLN A 176 10.32 -4.62 -29.21
CA GLN A 176 9.83 -5.29 -28.00
C GLN A 176 8.46 -4.76 -27.53
N LEU A 177 8.28 -3.44 -27.55
CA LEU A 177 7.00 -2.81 -27.18
C LEU A 177 5.88 -3.16 -28.15
N GLN A 178 6.18 -3.19 -29.46
CA GLN A 178 5.20 -3.55 -30.49
C GLN A 178 4.70 -4.98 -30.33
N VAL A 179 5.55 -5.94 -29.95
CA VAL A 179 5.13 -7.33 -29.68
C VAL A 179 4.09 -7.38 -28.57
N ILE A 180 4.30 -6.64 -27.47
CA ILE A 180 3.33 -6.58 -26.37
C ILE A 180 2.05 -5.89 -26.83
N LYS A 181 2.18 -4.78 -27.57
CA LYS A 181 1.03 -4.02 -28.07
C LYS A 181 0.13 -4.85 -28.98
N GLN A 182 0.70 -5.61 -29.90
CA GLN A 182 -0.10 -6.50 -30.77
C GLN A 182 -0.87 -7.54 -29.96
N LYS A 183 -0.27 -8.07 -28.89
CA LYS A 183 -0.92 -9.03 -27.99
C LYS A 183 -1.93 -8.42 -27.04
N SER A 184 -1.94 -7.10 -26.84
CA SER A 184 -2.99 -6.43 -26.04
C SER A 184 -4.24 -6.07 -26.83
N LEU A 185 -4.22 -6.25 -28.17
CA LEU A 185 -5.33 -5.95 -29.06
C LEU A 185 -6.19 -7.20 -29.28
N PHE A 186 -7.22 -7.37 -28.45
CA PHE A 186 -8.19 -8.46 -28.59
C PHE A 186 -9.58 -8.07 -28.08
N PRO A 187 -10.65 -8.72 -28.58
CA PRO A 187 -12.01 -8.49 -28.08
C PRO A 187 -12.15 -8.85 -26.61
N ARG A 188 -12.83 -7.99 -25.84
CA ARG A 188 -13.03 -8.15 -24.38
C ARG A 188 -14.44 -8.64 -24.06
N ASP A 189 -14.88 -9.64 -24.80
CA ASP A 189 -16.24 -10.14 -24.74
C ASP A 189 -16.38 -11.29 -23.73
N MET A 190 -17.03 -10.98 -22.61
CA MET A 190 -17.29 -11.91 -21.51
C MET A 190 -18.73 -12.44 -21.50
N THR A 191 -19.60 -11.94 -22.38
CA THR A 191 -21.06 -12.09 -22.21
C THR A 191 -21.78 -12.70 -23.40
N SER A 192 -21.24 -12.61 -24.62
CA SER A 192 -21.98 -13.04 -25.81
C SER A 192 -22.14 -14.56 -25.92
N SER A 193 -21.11 -15.32 -25.54
CA SER A 193 -21.11 -16.78 -25.54
C SER A 193 -19.98 -17.35 -24.69
N THR A 194 -20.09 -18.63 -24.34
CA THR A 194 -19.00 -19.37 -23.67
C THR A 194 -17.72 -19.40 -24.51
N ASP A 195 -17.82 -19.50 -25.83
CA ASP A 195 -16.66 -19.53 -26.73
C ASP A 195 -15.95 -18.17 -26.78
N SER A 196 -16.71 -17.08 -26.79
CA SER A 196 -16.18 -15.70 -26.72
C SER A 196 -15.42 -15.49 -25.40
N LYS A 197 -16.02 -15.89 -24.28
CA LYS A 197 -15.39 -15.83 -22.95
C LYS A 197 -14.11 -16.66 -22.87
N ASN A 198 -14.15 -17.89 -23.37
CA ASN A 198 -12.97 -18.77 -23.42
C ASN A 198 -11.87 -18.21 -24.34
N LYS A 199 -12.25 -17.54 -25.44
CA LYS A 199 -11.30 -16.85 -26.31
C LYS A 199 -10.64 -15.68 -25.58
N PHE A 200 -11.43 -14.85 -24.90
CA PHE A 200 -10.91 -13.75 -24.10
C PHE A 200 -9.87 -14.23 -23.07
N PHE A 201 -10.13 -15.33 -22.35
CA PHE A 201 -9.16 -15.88 -21.41
C PHE A 201 -7.86 -16.34 -22.08
N ARG A 202 -7.95 -17.01 -23.24
CA ARG A 202 -6.76 -17.39 -24.02
C ARG A 202 -5.95 -16.17 -24.44
N ASP A 203 -6.61 -15.12 -24.93
CA ASP A 203 -5.95 -13.89 -25.35
C ASP A 203 -5.27 -13.18 -24.16
N CYS A 204 -5.93 -13.15 -22.99
CA CYS A 204 -5.34 -12.67 -21.74
C CYS A 204 -4.10 -13.47 -21.32
N GLU A 205 -4.18 -14.80 -21.40
CA GLU A 205 -3.08 -15.70 -21.08
C GLU A 205 -1.88 -15.45 -22.00
N ASP A 206 -2.12 -15.26 -23.30
CA ASP A 206 -1.09 -14.98 -24.29
C ASP A 206 -0.42 -13.61 -24.08
N LEU A 207 -1.18 -12.58 -23.71
CA LEU A 207 -0.63 -11.29 -23.30
C LEU A 207 0.23 -11.44 -22.04
N ILE A 208 -0.28 -12.07 -20.99
CA ILE A 208 0.43 -12.24 -19.72
C ILE A 208 1.71 -13.07 -19.92
N LYS A 209 1.69 -14.10 -20.78
CA LYS A 209 2.89 -14.85 -21.17
C LYS A 209 3.90 -13.97 -21.88
N ALA A 210 3.46 -13.10 -22.80
CA ALA A 210 4.36 -12.18 -23.48
C ALA A 210 4.99 -11.16 -22.52
N ILE A 211 4.22 -10.63 -21.56
CA ILE A 211 4.75 -9.76 -20.49
C ILE A 211 5.78 -10.50 -19.64
N HIS A 212 5.49 -11.74 -19.26
CA HIS A 212 6.43 -12.54 -18.48
C HIS A 212 7.72 -12.84 -19.24
N ASN A 213 7.61 -13.18 -20.53
CA ASN A 213 8.76 -13.46 -21.37
C ASN A 213 9.60 -12.19 -21.60
N SER A 214 8.96 -11.04 -21.84
CA SER A 214 9.67 -9.78 -22.07
C SER A 214 10.50 -9.34 -20.86
N GLN A 215 10.01 -9.58 -19.63
CA GLN A 215 10.77 -9.39 -18.39
C GLN A 215 12.05 -10.25 -18.36
N ASN A 216 12.03 -11.45 -18.94
CA ASN A 216 13.20 -12.33 -18.99
C ASN A 216 14.13 -12.02 -20.15
N THR A 217 13.66 -11.35 -21.21
CA THR A 217 14.46 -11.04 -22.41
C THR A 217 15.04 -9.63 -22.43
N GLY A 218 14.82 -8.82 -21.40
CA GLY A 218 15.53 -7.55 -21.20
C GLY A 218 14.69 -6.28 -21.26
N ILE A 219 13.34 -6.36 -21.36
CA ILE A 219 12.49 -5.16 -21.30
C ILE A 219 12.73 -4.37 -20.01
N ASP A 220 13.11 -5.05 -18.92
CA ASP A 220 13.46 -4.40 -17.66
C ASP A 220 14.63 -3.44 -17.85
N LYS A 221 15.65 -3.77 -18.65
CA LYS A 221 16.77 -2.85 -18.90
C LYS A 221 16.29 -1.60 -19.64
N VAL A 222 15.36 -1.78 -20.58
CA VAL A 222 14.73 -0.67 -21.32
C VAL A 222 13.94 0.21 -20.37
N LEU A 223 13.08 -0.37 -19.53
CA LEU A 223 12.33 0.35 -18.49
C LEU A 223 13.29 1.14 -17.58
N HIS A 224 14.36 0.51 -17.08
CA HIS A 224 15.33 1.18 -16.20
C HIS A 224 16.03 2.35 -16.88
N LYS A 225 16.45 2.18 -18.14
CA LYS A 225 17.09 3.23 -18.95
C LYS A 225 16.18 4.46 -19.05
N TYR A 226 14.95 4.29 -19.51
CA TYR A 226 14.06 5.43 -19.77
C TYR A 226 13.41 6.01 -18.51
N ILE A 227 13.18 5.21 -17.46
CA ILE A 227 12.70 5.73 -16.17
C ILE A 227 13.77 6.62 -15.51
N GLY A 228 15.06 6.26 -15.64
CA GLY A 228 16.18 7.00 -15.05
C GLY A 228 16.59 8.29 -15.76
N THR A 229 15.96 8.62 -16.89
CA THR A 229 16.24 9.84 -17.67
C THR A 229 15.97 11.12 -16.87
N THR A 230 16.61 12.21 -17.28
CA THR A 230 16.38 13.55 -16.70
C THR A 230 15.10 14.20 -17.20
N GLU A 231 14.54 13.73 -18.31
CA GLU A 231 13.31 14.26 -18.89
C GLU A 231 12.06 13.75 -18.15
N PRO A 232 11.33 14.60 -17.38
CA PRO A 232 10.28 14.14 -16.50
C PRO A 232 9.11 13.46 -17.24
N GLU A 233 8.74 13.96 -18.42
CA GLU A 233 7.62 13.40 -19.20
C GLU A 233 7.95 12.01 -19.76
N ILE A 234 9.18 11.79 -20.25
CA ILE A 234 9.62 10.47 -20.68
C ILE A 234 9.67 9.52 -19.48
N SER A 235 10.34 9.93 -18.39
CA SER A 235 10.41 9.14 -17.16
C SER A 235 9.01 8.73 -16.66
N TYR A 236 8.05 9.66 -16.74
CA TYR A 236 6.65 9.42 -16.40
C TYR A 236 6.02 8.33 -17.26
N GLN A 237 6.04 8.46 -18.58
CA GLN A 237 5.35 7.54 -19.50
C GLN A 237 5.88 6.11 -19.35
N TRP A 238 7.20 5.96 -19.21
CA TRP A 238 7.84 4.66 -18.99
C TRP A 238 7.55 4.08 -17.61
N SER A 239 7.42 4.91 -16.57
CA SER A 239 6.97 4.48 -15.24
C SER A 239 5.53 3.95 -15.27
N GLN A 240 4.64 4.58 -16.04
CA GLN A 240 3.27 4.09 -16.23
C GLN A 240 3.21 2.77 -17.00
N LEU A 241 4.06 2.60 -18.02
CA LEU A 241 4.19 1.34 -18.72
C LEU A 241 4.59 0.21 -17.75
N ARG A 242 5.66 0.41 -16.95
CA ARG A 242 6.07 -0.55 -15.91
C ARG A 242 4.92 -0.87 -14.95
N HIS A 243 4.17 0.14 -14.52
CA HIS A 243 3.03 -0.06 -13.65
C HIS A 243 1.98 -0.99 -14.28
N HIS A 244 1.53 -0.71 -15.50
CA HIS A 244 0.49 -1.51 -16.15
C HIS A 244 0.95 -2.95 -16.44
N LEU A 245 2.18 -3.12 -16.93
CA LEU A 245 2.79 -4.44 -17.12
C LEU A 245 2.83 -5.25 -15.82
N GLY A 246 3.32 -4.64 -14.73
CA GLY A 246 3.40 -5.29 -13.42
C GLY A 246 2.01 -5.67 -12.87
N ARG A 247 1.00 -4.81 -13.03
CA ARG A 247 -0.36 -5.10 -12.57
C ARG A 247 -1.02 -6.24 -13.34
N LEU A 248 -0.86 -6.31 -14.65
CA LEU A 248 -1.38 -7.43 -15.46
C LEU A 248 -0.65 -8.73 -15.14
N HIS A 249 0.68 -8.70 -15.04
CA HIS A 249 1.48 -9.87 -14.67
C HIS A 249 1.13 -10.41 -13.28
N SER A 250 0.78 -9.52 -12.34
CA SER A 250 0.49 -9.90 -10.96
C SER A 250 -0.70 -10.86 -10.78
N PHE A 251 -1.62 -10.95 -11.74
CA PHE A 251 -2.72 -11.94 -11.72
C PHE A 251 -2.21 -13.37 -11.92
N ARG A 252 -1.26 -13.58 -12.84
CA ARG A 252 -0.57 -14.86 -12.97
C ARG A 252 0.24 -15.19 -11.73
N GLN A 253 0.92 -14.20 -11.14
CA GLN A 253 1.64 -14.44 -9.89
C GLN A 253 0.71 -14.81 -8.73
N ALA A 254 -0.53 -14.31 -8.72
CA ALA A 254 -1.52 -14.70 -7.74
C ALA A 254 -1.96 -16.16 -7.95
N SER A 255 -2.18 -16.60 -9.20
CA SER A 255 -2.49 -18.01 -9.46
C SER A 255 -1.32 -18.93 -9.10
N GLU A 256 -0.08 -18.56 -9.44
CA GLU A 256 1.14 -19.28 -9.02
C GLU A 256 1.22 -19.39 -7.49
N ALA A 257 1.08 -18.27 -6.77
CA ALA A 257 1.16 -18.25 -5.32
C ALA A 257 0.08 -19.10 -4.63
N ILE A 258 -1.14 -19.16 -5.20
CA ILE A 258 -2.23 -19.98 -4.66
C ILE A 258 -1.95 -21.47 -4.84
N ILE A 259 -1.45 -21.89 -6.01
CA ILE A 259 -1.06 -23.30 -6.27
C ILE A 259 0.15 -23.70 -5.44
N ASP A 260 1.15 -22.82 -5.31
CA ASP A 260 2.31 -23.06 -4.46
C ASP A 260 1.88 -23.18 -2.99
N ALA A 261 0.95 -22.33 -2.54
CA ALA A 261 0.40 -22.39 -1.19
C ALA A 261 -0.41 -23.67 -0.95
N SER A 262 -1.17 -24.17 -1.93
CA SER A 262 -1.92 -25.43 -1.76
C SER A 262 -1.01 -26.65 -1.69
N THR A 263 0.17 -26.56 -2.32
CA THR A 263 1.21 -27.59 -2.21
C THR A 263 1.94 -27.51 -0.87
N LYS A 264 2.34 -26.30 -0.43
CA LYS A 264 3.11 -26.07 0.80
C LYS A 264 2.27 -26.22 2.07
N TRP A 265 1.02 -25.76 2.04
CA TRP A 265 0.08 -25.80 3.17
C TRP A 265 -1.28 -26.35 2.72
N PRO A 266 -1.40 -27.65 2.41
CA PRO A 266 -2.64 -28.23 1.89
C PRO A 266 -3.85 -28.02 2.81
N LEU A 267 -3.62 -27.94 4.11
CA LEU A 267 -4.65 -27.69 5.11
C LEU A 267 -5.28 -26.28 5.01
N LEU A 268 -4.62 -25.31 4.36
CA LEU A 268 -5.24 -24.01 4.02
C LEU A 268 -6.46 -24.15 3.11
N PHE A 269 -6.54 -25.24 2.37
CA PHE A 269 -7.56 -25.50 1.34
C PHE A 269 -8.50 -26.63 1.75
N LYS A 270 -8.52 -27.02 3.03
CA LYS A 270 -9.38 -28.08 3.56
C LYS A 270 -10.13 -27.62 4.81
N ASN A 271 -11.42 -27.93 4.88
CA ASN A 271 -12.27 -27.64 6.04
C ASN A 271 -12.19 -26.16 6.50
N PHE A 272 -11.96 -25.25 5.56
CA PHE A 272 -11.79 -23.83 5.85
C PHE A 272 -13.15 -23.13 5.98
N THR A 273 -13.15 -21.96 6.61
CA THR A 273 -14.27 -21.01 6.56
C THR A 273 -13.81 -19.72 5.92
N VAL A 274 -14.71 -19.07 5.18
CA VAL A 274 -14.49 -17.71 4.67
C VAL A 274 -15.56 -16.80 5.24
N ASN A 275 -15.11 -15.74 5.89
CA ASN A 275 -15.93 -14.73 6.52
C ASN A 275 -15.43 -13.34 6.16
N TYR A 276 -16.30 -12.35 6.36
CA TYR A 276 -15.95 -10.96 6.21
C TYR A 276 -16.50 -10.14 7.35
N ILE A 277 -15.88 -8.99 7.58
CA ILE A 277 -16.45 -7.94 8.42
C ILE A 277 -17.00 -6.81 7.55
N PRO A 278 -18.07 -6.13 7.99
CA PRO A 278 -18.61 -4.99 7.25
C PRO A 278 -17.56 -3.87 7.08
N SER A 279 -17.58 -3.23 5.91
CA SER A 279 -16.82 -1.99 5.69
C SER A 279 -17.18 -0.94 6.73
N SER A 280 -16.20 -0.17 7.20
CA SER A 280 -16.45 0.96 8.09
C SER A 280 -17.48 1.93 7.47
N ARG A 281 -18.42 2.42 8.28
CA ARG A 281 -19.36 3.45 7.84
C ARG A 281 -18.63 4.79 7.68
N PRO A 282 -18.77 5.48 6.54
CA PRO A 282 -18.19 6.82 6.38
C PRO A 282 -18.81 7.80 7.37
N ARG A 283 -17.98 8.57 8.08
CA ARG A 283 -18.42 9.64 8.99
C ARG A 283 -18.14 10.99 8.36
N LYS A 284 -19.04 11.97 8.51
CA LYS A 284 -18.78 13.33 8.05
C LYS A 284 -17.69 13.93 8.94
N PHE A 285 -16.76 14.67 8.35
CA PHE A 285 -15.98 15.61 9.14
C PHE A 285 -16.92 16.72 9.64
N PRO A 286 -16.91 17.06 10.95
CA PRO A 286 -17.49 18.30 11.43
C PRO A 286 -17.08 19.48 10.55
N ARG A 287 -18.07 20.29 10.16
CA ARG A 287 -17.84 21.48 9.34
C ARG A 287 -17.04 22.48 10.18
N ILE A 288 -15.75 22.57 9.94
CA ILE A 288 -14.96 23.68 10.43
C ILE A 288 -15.24 24.85 9.47
N HIS A 289 -16.09 25.79 9.90
CA HIS A 289 -16.40 26.98 9.12
C HIS A 289 -15.11 27.73 8.79
N ARG A 290 -14.83 27.94 7.49
CA ARG A 290 -13.60 28.55 6.94
C ARG A 290 -12.36 27.84 7.46
N MET A 291 -11.95 26.76 6.78
CA MET A 291 -10.86 25.88 7.20
C MET A 291 -9.63 26.65 7.68
N ASN A 292 -9.31 27.80 7.05
CA ASN A 292 -8.47 28.86 7.61
C ASN A 292 -8.78 30.20 6.91
N ALA A 293 -8.53 31.35 7.57
CA ALA A 293 -8.67 32.66 6.91
C ALA A 293 -7.51 32.93 5.93
N SER A 294 -6.36 32.28 6.17
CA SER A 294 -5.16 32.35 5.34
C SER A 294 -4.33 31.04 5.38
N PRO A 295 -3.49 30.75 4.38
CA PRO A 295 -2.55 29.63 4.41
C PRO A 295 -1.63 29.61 5.64
N THR A 296 -1.29 30.78 6.17
CA THR A 296 -0.52 30.93 7.41
C THR A 296 -1.25 30.33 8.61
N ASP A 297 -2.58 30.49 8.70
CA ASP A 297 -3.35 29.89 9.80
C ASP A 297 -3.39 28.36 9.68
N THR A 298 -3.32 27.81 8.45
CA THR A 298 -3.19 26.36 8.22
C THR A 298 -1.87 25.83 8.76
N ILE A 299 -0.77 26.54 8.52
CA ILE A 299 0.54 26.19 9.06
C ILE A 299 0.52 26.25 10.59
N LYS A 300 0.05 27.34 11.18
CA LYS A 300 -0.05 27.48 12.64
C LYS A 300 -0.95 26.43 13.29
N ALA A 301 -2.05 26.04 12.62
CA ALA A 301 -2.96 25.02 13.14
C ALA A 301 -2.41 23.60 13.02
N ALA A 302 -1.49 23.34 12.08
CA ALA A 302 -0.76 22.09 12.00
C ALA A 302 0.31 21.98 13.11
N PHE A 303 0.84 23.11 13.57
CA PHE A 303 1.92 23.22 14.55
C PHE A 303 1.53 24.16 15.72
N PRO A 304 0.49 23.83 16.51
CA PRO A 304 -0.04 24.72 17.52
C PRO A 304 0.95 25.06 18.64
N ASP A 305 1.85 24.12 18.96
CA ASP A 305 2.75 24.18 20.11
C ASP A 305 4.25 24.20 19.71
N GLN A 306 4.55 24.37 18.41
CA GLN A 306 5.93 24.41 17.89
C GLN A 306 6.30 25.82 17.38
N ASP A 307 7.52 26.25 17.72
CA ASP A 307 8.13 27.43 17.10
C ASP A 307 8.72 27.05 15.73
N LEU A 308 8.21 27.70 14.68
CA LEU A 308 8.64 27.46 13.30
C LEU A 308 9.70 28.46 12.83
N SER A 309 10.26 29.29 13.71
CA SER A 309 11.31 30.28 13.39
C SER A 309 12.48 29.69 12.61
N TYR A 310 12.93 28.48 12.99
CA TYR A 310 13.99 27.74 12.29
C TYR A 310 13.65 27.39 10.84
N TYR A 311 12.36 27.24 10.51
CA TYR A 311 11.87 26.82 9.19
C TYR A 311 11.33 27.99 8.35
N GLU A 312 11.47 29.24 8.81
CA GLU A 312 10.90 30.39 8.10
C GLU A 312 11.49 30.57 6.70
N ASP A 313 12.81 30.39 6.55
CA ASP A 313 13.49 30.44 5.25
C ASP A 313 13.01 29.31 4.32
N ASP A 314 12.85 28.11 4.87
CA ASP A 314 12.35 26.95 4.13
C ASP A 314 10.92 27.16 3.60
N ILE A 315 10.06 27.75 4.43
CA ILE A 315 8.69 28.10 4.08
C ILE A 315 8.70 29.24 3.06
N ALA A 316 9.53 30.27 3.24
CA ALA A 316 9.67 31.39 2.32
C ALA A 316 10.11 30.94 0.93
N GLU A 317 11.04 29.99 0.86
CA GLU A 317 11.46 29.39 -0.41
C GLU A 317 10.30 28.65 -1.07
N LEU A 318 9.63 27.72 -0.38
CA LEU A 318 8.51 26.98 -1.00
C LEU A 318 7.35 27.89 -1.39
N ARG A 319 7.17 29.03 -0.72
CA ARG A 319 6.20 30.06 -1.15
C ARG A 319 6.52 30.61 -2.53
N THR A 320 7.78 30.79 -2.93
CA THR A 320 8.12 31.22 -4.30
C THR A 320 7.77 30.18 -5.36
N TYR A 321 7.60 28.92 -4.95
CA TYR A 321 7.16 27.79 -5.80
C TYR A 321 5.66 27.48 -5.67
N GLY A 322 4.88 28.35 -5.02
CA GLY A 322 3.43 28.26 -4.99
C GLY A 322 2.85 27.42 -3.83
N LEU A 323 3.54 27.34 -2.68
CA LEU A 323 3.05 26.62 -1.50
C LEU A 323 1.64 27.07 -1.07
N TYR A 324 1.36 28.36 -1.08
CA TYR A 324 0.10 28.90 -0.56
C TYR A 324 -1.09 28.53 -1.47
N GLU A 325 -0.86 28.55 -2.78
CA GLU A 325 -1.80 28.10 -3.80
C GLU A 325 -2.05 26.60 -3.66
N GLN A 326 -1.02 25.80 -3.37
CA GLN A 326 -1.21 24.37 -3.10
C GLN A 326 -2.00 24.15 -1.80
N ILE A 327 -1.74 24.88 -0.72
CA ILE A 327 -2.53 24.78 0.53
C ILE A 327 -4.01 25.02 0.24
N GLN A 328 -4.35 26.13 -0.42
CA GLN A 328 -5.73 26.46 -0.77
C GLN A 328 -6.36 25.40 -1.69
N LYS A 329 -5.60 24.88 -2.66
CA LYS A 329 -6.05 23.81 -3.55
C LYS A 329 -6.34 22.51 -2.79
N GLN A 330 -5.53 22.15 -1.80
CA GLN A 330 -5.76 20.95 -0.98
C GLN A 330 -6.92 21.15 0.00
N GLU A 331 -7.12 22.35 0.54
CA GLU A 331 -8.31 22.69 1.35
C GLU A 331 -9.60 22.44 0.58
N LEU A 332 -9.68 22.91 -0.68
CA LEU A 332 -10.86 22.69 -1.54
C LEU A 332 -11.09 21.21 -1.90
N LYS A 333 -10.01 20.41 -1.94
CA LYS A 333 -10.05 18.98 -2.26
C LYS A 333 -10.22 18.10 -1.02
N PHE A 334 -10.17 18.67 0.17
CA PHE A 334 -10.20 17.89 1.40
C PHE A 334 -11.50 17.07 1.48
N PRO A 335 -11.43 15.77 1.79
CA PRO A 335 -12.60 14.90 1.77
C PRO A 335 -13.63 15.37 2.80
N SER A 336 -14.91 15.34 2.42
CA SER A 336 -16.03 15.70 3.32
C SER A 336 -16.37 14.60 4.34
N LYS A 337 -15.82 13.40 4.15
CA LYS A 337 -16.04 12.22 5.00
C LYS A 337 -14.74 11.49 5.29
N SER A 338 -14.64 10.90 6.47
CA SER A 338 -13.60 9.97 6.89
C SER A 338 -14.09 8.52 6.88
N LEU A 339 -13.15 7.58 6.90
CA LEU A 339 -13.38 6.13 6.86
C LEU A 339 -12.26 5.43 7.67
N VAL A 340 -12.56 4.37 8.41
CA VAL A 340 -11.50 3.47 8.92
C VAL A 340 -11.07 2.57 7.77
N HIS A 341 -9.77 2.61 7.42
CA HIS A 341 -9.25 1.76 6.35
C HIS A 341 -9.30 0.28 6.76
N CYS A 342 -9.40 -0.61 5.78
CA CYS A 342 -9.74 -2.01 5.97
C CYS A 342 -8.77 -2.76 6.87
N GLU A 343 -7.48 -2.44 6.82
CA GLU A 343 -6.44 -3.02 7.68
C GLU A 343 -6.64 -2.63 9.15
N ALA A 344 -6.91 -1.37 9.44
CA ALA A 344 -7.19 -0.90 10.80
C ALA A 344 -8.57 -1.36 11.31
N ASN A 345 -9.56 -1.46 10.41
CA ASN A 345 -10.88 -2.01 10.73
C ASN A 345 -10.79 -3.50 11.08
N LEU A 346 -9.99 -4.27 10.34
CA LEU A 346 -9.75 -5.67 10.62
C LEU A 346 -8.94 -5.85 11.91
N HIS A 347 -7.92 -5.03 12.15
CA HIS A 347 -7.19 -5.02 13.41
C HIS A 347 -8.11 -4.80 14.62
N SER A 348 -8.90 -3.72 14.62
CA SER A 348 -9.85 -3.42 15.71
C SER A 348 -10.85 -4.55 15.95
N HIS A 349 -11.33 -5.21 14.90
CA HIS A 349 -12.20 -6.37 15.02
C HIS A 349 -11.49 -7.56 15.71
N LEU A 350 -10.22 -7.82 15.38
CA LEU A 350 -9.43 -8.90 15.99
C LEU A 350 -9.18 -8.65 17.48
N ILE A 351 -8.83 -7.42 17.86
CA ILE A 351 -8.70 -7.01 19.27
C ILE A 351 -10.01 -7.25 20.02
N THR A 352 -11.14 -6.76 19.47
CA THR A 352 -12.47 -6.92 20.08
C THR A 352 -12.88 -8.40 20.21
N ALA A 353 -12.45 -9.23 19.27
CA ALA A 353 -12.70 -10.68 19.28
C ALA A 353 -11.71 -11.45 20.18
N GLY A 354 -10.77 -10.79 20.85
CA GLY A 354 -9.76 -11.42 21.70
C GLY A 354 -8.71 -12.23 20.92
N LYS A 355 -8.58 -12.01 19.62
CA LYS A 355 -7.60 -12.69 18.75
C LYS A 355 -6.29 -11.90 18.72
N THR A 356 -5.59 -11.85 19.84
CA THR A 356 -4.41 -11.00 20.06
C THR A 356 -3.13 -11.78 20.33
N ARG A 357 -3.14 -13.10 20.12
CA ARG A 357 -1.96 -13.95 20.32
C ARG A 357 -1.58 -14.65 19.03
N PRO A 358 -0.28 -14.92 18.80
CA PRO A 358 0.19 -15.68 17.65
C PRO A 358 -0.59 -16.99 17.44
N CYS A 359 -0.87 -17.73 18.52
CA CYS A 359 -1.57 -19.01 18.47
C CYS A 359 -2.98 -18.95 17.87
N ASP A 360 -3.60 -17.77 17.80
CA ASP A 360 -4.92 -17.56 17.23
C ASP A 360 -4.88 -17.52 15.68
N PHE A 361 -3.69 -17.51 15.06
CA PHE A 361 -3.46 -17.39 13.62
C PHE A 361 -2.83 -18.65 13.03
N TRP A 362 -3.20 -18.99 11.78
CA TRP A 362 -2.91 -20.30 11.17
C TRP A 362 -1.41 -20.68 11.16
N ASN A 363 -0.53 -19.70 11.00
CA ASN A 363 0.93 -19.91 10.96
C ASN A 363 1.64 -19.31 12.18
N ASP A 364 0.93 -19.11 13.30
CA ASP A 364 1.44 -18.46 14.51
C ASP A 364 2.05 -17.06 14.23
N VAL A 365 1.46 -16.32 13.28
CA VAL A 365 1.90 -14.97 12.91
C VAL A 365 0.69 -14.05 12.87
N MET A 366 0.75 -12.97 13.65
CA MET A 366 -0.24 -11.90 13.69
C MET A 366 0.00 -10.93 12.52
N PHE A 367 -0.26 -11.39 11.30
CA PHE A 367 -0.03 -10.59 10.09
C PHE A 367 -1.31 -10.29 9.34
N ILE A 368 -1.57 -9.01 9.09
CA ILE A 368 -2.70 -8.52 8.29
C ILE A 368 -2.21 -8.31 6.84
N ALA A 369 -2.66 -9.20 5.96
CA ALA A 369 -2.36 -9.12 4.54
C ALA A 369 -3.24 -8.07 3.86
N THR A 370 -2.68 -7.22 3.01
CA THR A 370 -3.42 -6.16 2.33
C THR A 370 -3.29 -6.26 0.80
N SER A 371 -4.34 -5.87 0.06
CA SER A 371 -4.32 -5.87 -1.41
C SER A 371 -3.35 -4.83 -1.99
N LYS A 372 -3.06 -3.80 -1.19
CA LYS A 372 -2.08 -2.73 -1.42
C LYS A 372 -1.34 -2.47 -0.11
N PRO A 373 -0.06 -2.04 -0.14
CA PRO A 373 0.63 -1.54 1.04
C PRO A 373 -0.21 -0.53 1.84
N PRO A 374 -0.11 -0.50 3.18
CA PRO A 374 -0.77 0.50 4.01
C PRO A 374 -0.40 1.92 3.61
N CYS A 375 -1.33 2.86 3.83
CA CYS A 375 -1.04 4.28 3.66
C CYS A 375 -0.21 4.86 4.81
N ARG A 376 0.19 6.14 4.72
CA ARG A 376 0.96 6.82 5.78
C ARG A 376 0.23 6.82 7.13
N LEU A 377 -1.07 7.10 7.15
CA LEU A 377 -1.84 7.14 8.40
C LEU A 377 -2.03 5.75 9.00
N CYS A 378 -2.25 4.72 8.15
CA CYS A 378 -2.25 3.33 8.60
C CYS A 378 -0.87 2.89 9.08
N TYR A 379 0.21 3.36 8.45
CA TYR A 379 1.56 3.10 8.93
C TYR A 379 1.73 3.61 10.36
N CYS A 380 1.45 4.89 10.61
CA CYS A 380 1.55 5.47 11.95
C CYS A 380 0.67 4.71 12.95
N TYR A 381 -0.57 4.36 12.57
CA TYR A 381 -1.47 3.55 13.40
C TYR A 381 -0.88 2.18 13.81
N PHE A 382 -0.15 1.50 12.92
CA PHE A 382 0.48 0.22 13.23
C PHE A 382 1.90 0.36 13.82
N GLN A 383 2.38 1.58 14.07
CA GLN A 383 3.63 1.83 14.83
C GLN A 383 3.41 2.06 16.32
N ASP A 384 2.16 2.04 16.76
CA ASP A 384 1.77 2.03 18.16
C ASP A 384 2.59 1.01 18.98
N GLY A 385 3.11 1.45 20.13
CA GLY A 385 3.98 0.64 20.98
C GLY A 385 3.30 -0.62 21.54
N ASP A 386 1.97 -0.57 21.68
CA ASP A 386 1.16 -1.69 22.16
C ASP A 386 0.64 -2.60 21.03
N ASN A 387 1.01 -2.33 19.77
CA ASN A 387 0.58 -3.12 18.62
C ASN A 387 1.60 -4.18 18.20
N ASP A 388 1.24 -5.45 18.39
CA ASP A 388 2.03 -6.59 17.91
C ASP A 388 1.68 -7.04 16.48
N PHE A 389 0.66 -6.46 15.84
CA PHE A 389 0.26 -6.87 14.50
C PHE A 389 1.22 -6.34 13.43
N GLN A 390 1.64 -7.25 12.56
CA GLN A 390 2.45 -6.94 11.40
C GLN A 390 1.58 -6.63 10.18
N VAL A 391 1.99 -5.63 9.41
CA VAL A 391 1.44 -5.31 8.10
C VAL A 391 2.56 -5.25 7.06
N GLN A 392 2.19 -5.19 5.79
CA GLN A 392 3.13 -4.87 4.72
C GLN A 392 3.80 -3.51 4.95
N SER A 393 5.06 -3.36 4.52
CA SER A 393 5.70 -2.02 4.49
C SER A 393 4.90 -1.04 3.65
N SER A 394 4.69 0.16 4.18
CA SER A 394 3.85 1.21 3.62
C SER A 394 4.35 1.77 2.29
N HIS A 395 3.43 2.26 1.46
CA HIS A 395 3.77 3.09 0.30
C HIS A 395 3.90 4.60 0.64
N MET A 396 3.68 4.99 1.90
CA MET A 396 3.84 6.35 2.44
C MET A 396 3.01 7.48 1.81
N ASN A 397 2.01 7.16 0.98
CA ASN A 397 1.07 8.17 0.47
C ASN A 397 0.07 8.54 1.55
N LEU A 398 -0.30 9.81 1.57
CA LEU A 398 -1.34 10.31 2.44
C LEU A 398 -2.72 10.21 1.79
N TYR A 399 -3.65 9.56 2.49
CA TYR A 399 -5.07 9.51 2.15
C TYR A 399 -5.90 10.14 3.28
N PRO A 400 -6.28 11.42 3.18
CA PRO A 400 -6.94 12.14 4.27
C PRO A 400 -8.35 11.64 4.62
N ARG A 401 -8.95 10.80 3.75
CA ARG A 401 -10.20 10.08 4.02
C ARG A 401 -9.92 8.90 4.95
N TRP A 402 -9.53 9.24 6.17
CA TRP A 402 -9.07 8.30 7.19
C TRP A 402 -9.55 8.75 8.57
N ARG A 403 -9.69 7.80 9.49
CA ARG A 403 -9.90 8.01 10.93
C ARG A 403 -9.48 6.74 11.67
N LEU A 404 -9.18 6.89 12.95
CA LEU A 404 -8.98 5.76 13.86
C LEU A 404 -10.26 4.91 14.00
N PRO A 405 -10.14 3.61 14.33
CA PRO A 405 -11.26 2.74 14.70
C PRO A 405 -12.17 3.33 15.79
N ASP A 406 -13.42 2.87 15.84
CA ASP A 406 -14.38 3.29 16.86
C ASP A 406 -14.11 2.56 18.19
N ILE A 407 -14.17 3.25 19.33
CA ILE A 407 -14.16 2.61 20.65
C ILE A 407 -15.51 1.92 20.84
N VAL A 408 -15.48 0.66 21.33
CA VAL A 408 -16.67 -0.16 21.52
C VAL A 408 -17.43 0.20 22.80
N ASP A 409 -16.70 0.41 23.90
CA ASP A 409 -17.26 0.86 25.18
C ASP A 409 -16.79 2.29 25.49
N SER A 410 -17.71 3.25 25.42
CA SER A 410 -17.44 4.66 25.72
C SER A 410 -17.19 4.94 27.20
N ASN A 411 -17.30 3.93 28.08
CA ASN A 411 -16.95 4.04 29.49
C ASN A 411 -15.59 3.41 29.80
N ASP A 412 -14.92 2.83 28.81
CA ASP A 412 -13.57 2.28 28.98
C ASP A 412 -12.54 3.42 28.90
N GLU A 413 -12.27 4.03 30.05
CA GLU A 413 -11.31 5.13 30.20
C GLU A 413 -9.91 4.78 29.69
N ALA A 414 -9.48 3.52 29.80
CA ALA A 414 -8.18 3.08 29.31
C ALA A 414 -8.14 3.08 27.77
N SER A 415 -9.19 2.54 27.11
CA SER A 415 -9.32 2.60 25.65
C SER A 415 -9.44 4.04 25.13
N ILE A 416 -10.06 4.94 25.90
CA ILE A 416 -10.15 6.37 25.56
C ILE A 416 -8.78 7.03 25.68
N GLY A 417 -8.08 6.85 26.80
CA GLY A 417 -6.75 7.41 27.01
C GLY A 417 -5.74 6.94 25.96
N HIS A 418 -5.67 5.63 25.71
CA HIS A 418 -4.79 5.07 24.67
C HIS A 418 -5.12 5.60 23.27
N ARG A 419 -6.40 5.83 22.96
CA ARG A 419 -6.79 6.46 21.70
C ARG A 419 -6.28 7.91 21.58
N GLU A 420 -6.31 8.66 22.67
CA GLU A 420 -5.82 10.04 22.71
C GLU A 420 -4.30 10.08 22.53
N GLU A 421 -3.57 9.21 23.22
CA GLU A 421 -2.12 9.04 23.03
C GLU A 421 -1.79 8.68 21.57
N LEU A 422 -2.48 7.69 21.00
CA LEU A 422 -2.25 7.26 19.63
C LEU A 422 -2.53 8.36 18.59
N ILE A 423 -3.51 9.24 18.80
CA ILE A 423 -3.72 10.35 17.85
C ILE A 423 -2.62 11.40 17.97
N GLU A 424 -2.10 11.65 19.17
CA GLU A 424 -1.00 12.57 19.41
C GLU A 424 0.27 12.06 18.73
N ASP A 425 0.61 10.77 18.90
CA ASP A 425 1.74 10.13 18.21
C ASP A 425 1.62 10.24 16.68
N ILE A 426 0.42 10.01 16.13
CA ILE A 426 0.16 10.18 14.69
C ILE A 426 0.38 11.64 14.27
N PHE A 427 -0.02 12.62 15.08
CA PHE A 427 0.18 14.03 14.78
C PHE A 427 1.66 14.41 14.80
N GLU A 428 2.42 13.95 15.80
CA GLU A 428 3.86 14.15 15.88
C GLU A 428 4.58 13.57 14.65
N HIS A 429 4.29 12.32 14.29
CA HIS A 429 4.84 11.71 13.08
C HIS A 429 4.49 12.47 11.79
N MET A 430 3.28 13.04 11.70
CA MET A 430 2.86 13.86 10.58
C MET A 430 3.57 15.23 10.57
N GLN A 431 3.78 15.84 11.73
CA GLN A 431 4.55 17.07 11.90
C GLN A 431 6.00 16.86 11.45
N ASP A 432 6.68 15.85 11.99
CA ASP A 432 8.04 15.48 11.59
C ASP A 432 8.15 15.21 10.09
N SER A 433 7.16 14.51 9.54
CA SER A 433 7.10 14.27 8.10
C SER A 433 7.04 15.57 7.29
N ILE A 434 6.27 16.56 7.74
CA ILE A 434 6.17 17.88 7.09
C ILE A 434 7.50 18.61 7.22
N LEU A 435 8.07 18.70 8.42
CA LEU A 435 9.33 19.39 8.69
C LEU A 435 10.49 18.80 7.87
N ASN A 436 10.56 17.47 7.76
CA ASN A 436 11.53 16.79 6.92
C ASN A 436 11.38 17.15 5.43
N VAL A 437 10.14 17.13 4.89
CA VAL A 437 9.91 17.51 3.48
C VAL A 437 10.21 19.01 3.26
N LEU A 438 9.89 19.86 4.24
CA LEU A 438 10.26 21.27 4.21
C LEU A 438 11.78 21.40 4.09
N GLN A 439 12.57 20.83 4.99
CA GLN A 439 14.03 20.95 4.99
C GLN A 439 14.69 20.31 3.77
N GLU A 440 14.36 19.06 3.47
CA GLU A 440 14.98 18.32 2.37
C GLU A 440 14.53 18.83 0.99
N LYS A 441 13.40 19.55 0.94
CA LYS A 441 12.72 19.99 -0.29
C LYS A 441 12.46 18.83 -1.25
N PHE A 442 12.28 17.63 -0.71
CA PHE A 442 12.17 16.39 -1.46
C PHE A 442 10.84 15.71 -1.14
N PRO A 443 9.96 15.52 -2.14
CA PRO A 443 8.64 14.99 -1.87
C PRO A 443 8.71 13.52 -1.44
N GLN A 444 8.04 13.18 -0.35
CA GLN A 444 7.83 11.81 0.13
C GLN A 444 6.49 11.27 -0.36
N TRP A 445 6.50 10.65 -1.54
CA TRP A 445 5.29 10.16 -2.18
C TRP A 445 5.62 9.03 -3.15
N LYS A 446 4.62 8.19 -3.42
CA LYS A 446 4.64 7.16 -4.45
C LYS A 446 3.50 7.37 -5.44
N ARG A 447 3.81 7.49 -6.74
CA ARG A 447 2.75 7.68 -7.76
C ARG A 447 1.66 6.63 -7.74
N ASN A 448 2.10 5.37 -7.75
CA ASN A 448 1.21 4.22 -7.80
C ASN A 448 1.27 3.50 -6.44
N ASP A 449 0.15 3.50 -5.72
CA ASP A 449 -0.02 2.88 -4.39
C ASP A 449 0.24 1.37 -4.38
N SER A 450 0.16 0.74 -5.55
CA SER A 450 0.27 -0.69 -5.75
C SER A 450 1.73 -1.15 -5.83
N ARG A 451 1.96 -2.43 -5.54
CA ARG A 451 3.24 -3.08 -5.82
C ARG A 451 3.31 -3.37 -7.33
N THR A 452 4.21 -2.68 -8.03
CA THR A 452 4.51 -2.88 -9.46
C THR A 452 5.72 -3.78 -9.66
N ASP A 453 6.51 -3.96 -8.59
CA ASP A 453 7.83 -4.55 -8.64
C ASP A 453 7.78 -5.92 -8.01
N SER A 454 7.76 -6.93 -8.87
CA SER A 454 7.66 -8.33 -8.46
C SER A 454 9.02 -9.04 -8.39
N ARG A 455 10.13 -8.31 -8.46
CA ARG A 455 11.50 -8.84 -8.32
C ARG A 455 12.36 -7.94 -7.44
N GLY A 456 13.17 -8.58 -6.60
CA GLY A 456 14.34 -7.95 -5.99
C GLY A 456 15.42 -7.76 -7.05
N CYS A 457 15.91 -6.55 -7.22
CA CYS A 457 17.23 -6.32 -7.80
C CYS A 457 17.82 -5.03 -7.25
N THR A 458 19.12 -5.13 -7.00
CA THR A 458 20.05 -4.19 -6.37
C THR A 458 20.36 -2.98 -7.24
N ASP A 459 20.73 -1.88 -6.56
CA ASP A 459 21.39 -0.68 -7.10
C ASP A 459 20.71 0.12 -8.23
N ILE A 460 19.81 1.01 -7.81
CA ILE A 460 19.44 2.24 -8.53
C ILE A 460 19.55 3.41 -7.54
N ARG A 461 20.03 4.57 -7.98
CA ARG A 461 19.93 5.82 -7.19
C ARG A 461 18.46 6.09 -6.86
N GLU A 462 18.17 6.39 -5.61
CA GLU A 462 16.82 6.58 -5.08
C GLU A 462 16.17 7.81 -5.73
N GLY A 463 15.08 7.60 -6.48
CA GLY A 463 14.20 8.67 -6.96
C GLY A 463 13.24 9.14 -5.86
N ALA A 464 12.42 10.15 -6.16
CA ALA A 464 11.39 10.69 -5.24
C ALA A 464 10.55 9.61 -4.56
N ASP A 465 10.23 8.53 -5.28
CA ASP A 465 9.42 7.42 -4.77
C ASP A 465 10.18 6.36 -3.94
N SER A 466 11.49 6.52 -3.70
CA SER A 466 12.36 5.46 -3.14
C SER A 466 12.83 5.68 -1.71
N ARG A 467 12.81 6.90 -1.18
CA ARG A 467 13.18 7.17 0.22
C ARG A 467 12.03 6.83 1.15
N THR A 468 12.02 5.58 1.61
CA THR A 468 11.31 5.24 2.86
C THR A 468 12.22 5.63 4.00
N PRO A 469 11.75 6.33 5.05
CA PRO A 469 12.50 6.44 6.29
C PRO A 469 12.81 5.02 6.73
N THR A 470 14.09 4.65 6.74
CA THR A 470 14.51 3.47 7.49
C THR A 470 14.45 3.90 8.94
N GLY A 471 13.57 3.30 9.72
CA GLY A 471 13.53 3.48 11.17
C GLY A 471 14.90 3.08 11.72
N GLY A 472 15.74 4.08 11.92
CA GLY A 472 17.01 3.97 12.60
C GLY A 472 16.98 5.03 13.68
N HIS A 473 16.72 4.59 14.91
CA HIS A 473 17.01 5.40 16.09
C HIS A 473 18.50 5.73 16.06
N TYR A 474 18.84 6.94 15.62
CA TYR A 474 20.14 7.52 15.89
C TYR A 474 19.99 8.31 17.19
N MET A 475 20.12 7.61 18.32
CA MET A 475 20.40 8.28 19.59
C MET A 475 21.86 8.78 19.49
N PRO A 476 22.13 10.09 19.56
CA PRO A 476 23.49 10.56 19.70
C PRO A 476 24.06 10.02 21.03
N PRO A 477 25.36 9.68 21.10
CA PRO A 477 25.96 9.24 22.35
C PRO A 477 25.76 10.34 23.39
N SER A 478 25.15 9.98 24.52
CA SER A 478 25.18 10.78 25.73
C SER A 478 26.63 11.09 26.06
N VAL A 479 26.97 12.38 26.09
CA VAL A 479 28.19 12.86 26.74
C VAL A 479 28.08 12.44 28.20
N MET A 480 28.77 11.36 28.56
CA MET A 480 29.04 11.08 29.96
C MET A 480 30.27 11.88 30.32
N ASP A 481 30.11 12.75 31.31
CA ASP A 481 31.20 13.44 31.98
C ASP A 481 32.14 12.39 32.58
N ASP A 482 33.35 12.28 32.05
CA ASP A 482 34.46 11.60 32.68
C ASP A 482 35.08 12.56 33.71
N ASP A 483 34.65 12.44 34.96
CA ASP A 483 35.43 12.87 36.12
C ASP A 483 35.47 11.73 37.16
N ASP A 484 36.67 11.49 37.67
CA ASP A 484 37.06 10.62 38.79
C ASP A 484 36.99 9.09 38.61
N TYR A 485 38.17 8.46 38.43
CA TYR A 485 38.93 7.90 39.56
C TYR A 485 40.29 7.33 39.13
N VAL A 486 41.33 7.84 39.77
CA VAL A 486 42.67 7.24 39.84
C VAL A 486 42.62 5.98 40.69
N THR A 487 43.24 4.87 40.27
CA THR A 487 44.08 4.02 41.14
C THR A 487 44.88 2.97 40.37
N GLU A 488 46.19 3.18 40.42
CA GLU A 488 47.28 2.22 40.64
C GLU A 488 47.28 0.84 39.97
N ILE A 489 48.31 0.71 39.11
CA ILE A 489 48.85 -0.52 38.54
C ILE A 489 49.65 -1.25 39.62
N HIS A 490 49.28 -2.50 39.91
CA HIS A 490 50.21 -3.49 40.45
C HIS A 490 50.31 -4.69 39.50
N THR A 491 51.53 -4.94 39.06
CA THR A 491 51.98 -6.10 38.31
C THR A 491 52.24 -7.26 39.26
N ASP A 492 51.85 -8.48 38.90
CA ASP A 492 52.69 -9.66 39.12
C ASP A 492 52.28 -10.91 38.31
N THR A 493 53.20 -11.24 37.39
CA THR A 493 53.82 -12.54 37.04
C THR A 493 53.14 -13.91 37.30
N PHE A 494 53.09 -14.69 36.19
CA PHE A 494 53.42 -16.12 35.98
C PHE A 494 52.90 -17.25 36.90
N GLY A 495 52.37 -18.32 36.29
CA GLY A 495 52.39 -19.67 36.86
C GLY A 495 51.50 -20.71 36.16
N VAL A 496 52.10 -21.83 35.76
CA VAL A 496 51.55 -22.95 34.96
C VAL A 496 51.09 -24.12 35.84
N ALA A 497 50.24 -25.00 35.28
CA ALA A 497 49.80 -26.35 35.72
C ALA A 497 48.77 -26.38 36.87
N HIS A 498 47.71 -27.19 36.83
CA HIS A 498 47.51 -28.52 36.24
C HIS A 498 46.04 -28.74 35.87
#